data_AF-A0A2V8GXN7-F1
#
_entry.id   AF-A0A2V8GXN7-F1
#
_cell.length_a   1.000
_cell.length_b   1.000
_cell.length_c   1.000
_cell.angle_alpha   90.00
_cell.angle_beta   90.00
_cell.angle_gamma   90.00
#
_symmetry.space_group_name_H-M   'P 1'
#
loop_
_entity.id
_entity.type
_entity.pdbx_description
1 polymer ?
#
loop_
_entity_poly.entity_id
_entity_poly.type
_entity_poly.pdbx_seq_one_letter_code
_entity_poly.pdbx_strand_id
1 'polypeptide(L)'
;MVTTYVFGLLYYAATGIYFFYDSYIPIAVFLGMHLLFTDPSTSPRTELGRLIFGALYGLSTVALYAALGHMGLPTFYDKLLQVPILNLSIKLIDRGVRSVPRPPSRQRNLAYMSVWAAVFAAMSAAQGVGDSHPGQWLPFWQRACAEGRAYACPYYERVVLDDCDRGSRWACGELQRPPGVASARPTLGDYPIVLRGSKGPIRDVSRAGLEALACRERWPGACDPPP
;
A
#
# COMPACT_ATOMS: atom_id res chain seq x y z
N MET A 1 -1.42 -9.66 7.76
CA MET A 1 -0.22 -8.89 7.37
C MET A 1 0.59 -9.70 6.39
N VAL A 2 1.06 -10.87 6.82
CA VAL A 2 1.83 -11.78 5.97
C VAL A 2 1.10 -12.11 4.67
N THR A 3 -0.21 -12.40 4.71
CA THR A 3 -1.00 -12.68 3.51
C THR A 3 -0.96 -11.56 2.47
N THR A 4 -1.26 -10.32 2.85
CA THR A 4 -1.25 -9.17 1.93
C THR A 4 0.17 -8.84 1.47
N TYR A 5 1.15 -8.98 2.37
CA TYR A 5 2.55 -8.75 2.08
C TYR A 5 3.10 -9.72 1.03
N VAL A 6 2.91 -11.03 1.26
CA VAL A 6 3.32 -12.10 0.33
C VAL A 6 2.61 -11.94 -1.00
N PHE A 7 1.30 -11.68 -0.99
CA PHE A 7 0.57 -11.41 -2.23
C PHE A 7 1.16 -10.22 -2.99
N GLY A 8 1.44 -9.11 -2.32
CA GLY A 8 2.04 -7.92 -2.94
C GLY A 8 3.43 -8.19 -3.52
N LEU A 9 4.28 -8.96 -2.82
CA LEU A 9 5.59 -9.38 -3.32
C LEU A 9 5.48 -10.24 -4.59
N LEU A 10 4.59 -11.24 -4.58
CA LEU A 10 4.35 -12.12 -5.72
C LEU A 10 3.78 -11.33 -6.91
N TYR A 11 2.87 -10.40 -6.66
CA TYR A 11 2.28 -9.55 -7.69
C TYR A 11 3.33 -8.63 -8.33
N TYR A 12 4.17 -7.99 -7.51
CA TYR A 12 5.28 -7.17 -8.02
C TYR A 12 6.30 -8.00 -8.81
N ALA A 13 6.65 -9.19 -8.32
CA ALA A 13 7.54 -10.10 -9.04
C ALA A 13 6.97 -10.53 -10.41
N ALA A 14 5.65 -10.69 -10.52
CA ALA A 14 4.98 -11.12 -11.75
C ALA A 14 4.71 -9.97 -12.74
N THR A 15 4.42 -8.76 -12.26
CA THR A 15 3.92 -7.64 -13.10
C THR A 15 4.88 -6.46 -13.18
N GLY A 16 5.84 -6.38 -12.26
CA GLY A 16 6.69 -5.21 -12.04
C GLY A 16 5.96 -4.02 -11.39
N ILE A 17 4.66 -4.08 -11.13
CA ILE A 17 3.93 -2.99 -10.48
C ILE A 17 3.38 -3.40 -9.12
N TYR A 18 3.07 -2.42 -8.29
CA TYR A 18 2.50 -2.67 -6.98
C TYR A 18 0.98 -2.84 -7.08
N PHE A 19 0.46 -3.86 -6.40
CA PHE A 19 -0.98 -4.12 -6.39
C PHE A 19 -1.74 -3.01 -5.65
N PHE A 20 -1.30 -2.71 -4.43
CA PHE A 20 -1.72 -1.52 -3.71
C PHE A 20 -0.73 -0.41 -4.07
N TYR A 21 -1.23 0.70 -4.58
CA TYR A 21 -0.39 1.73 -5.19
C TYR A 21 0.70 2.27 -4.25
N ASP A 22 0.38 2.50 -2.99
CA ASP A 22 1.24 3.22 -2.05
C ASP A 22 1.98 2.35 -1.02
N SER A 23 1.71 1.05 -0.95
CA SER A 23 2.19 0.19 0.14
C SER A 23 2.01 -1.30 -0.16
N TYR A 24 2.79 -2.20 0.44
CA TYR A 24 2.48 -3.64 0.39
C TYR A 24 1.37 -4.04 1.38
N ILE A 25 1.27 -3.32 2.49
CA ILE A 25 0.26 -3.52 3.53
C ILE A 25 -0.35 -2.16 3.82
N PRO A 26 -1.61 -1.91 3.41
CA PRO A 26 -2.26 -0.65 3.71
C PRO A 26 -2.38 -0.43 5.22
N ILE A 27 -2.16 0.81 5.69
CA ILE A 27 -2.15 1.14 7.12
C ILE A 27 -3.48 0.75 7.79
N ALA A 28 -4.62 0.97 7.13
CA ALA A 28 -5.92 0.58 7.67
C ALA A 28 -6.11 -0.95 7.79
N VAL A 29 -5.47 -1.74 6.93
CA VAL A 29 -5.43 -3.21 7.05
C VAL A 29 -4.59 -3.58 8.27
N PHE A 30 -3.46 -2.89 8.46
CA PHE A 30 -2.59 -3.08 9.61
C PHE A 30 -3.29 -2.74 10.93
N LEU A 31 -3.94 -1.58 11.00
CA LEU A 31 -4.71 -1.13 12.17
C LEU A 31 -5.93 -2.02 12.41
N GLY A 32 -6.65 -2.39 11.34
CA GLY A 32 -7.78 -3.31 11.43
C GLY A 32 -7.36 -4.63 12.07
N MET A 33 -6.25 -5.22 11.64
CA MET A 33 -5.73 -6.42 12.30
C MET A 33 -5.29 -6.21 13.75
N HIS A 34 -4.77 -5.05 14.11
CA HIS A 34 -4.42 -4.77 15.49
C HIS A 34 -5.62 -4.51 16.39
N LEU A 35 -6.71 -3.95 15.87
CA LEU A 35 -7.87 -3.55 16.66
C LEU A 35 -8.95 -4.64 16.69
N LEU A 36 -9.26 -5.27 15.54
CA LEU A 36 -10.29 -6.33 15.46
C LEU A 36 -9.82 -7.65 16.09
N PHE A 37 -8.52 -7.94 16.11
CA PHE A 37 -8.03 -9.22 16.65
C PHE A 37 -7.76 -9.17 18.14
N THR A 38 -7.66 -7.96 18.72
CA THR A 38 -7.45 -7.78 20.16
C THR A 38 -8.76 -7.79 20.93
N ASP A 39 -9.90 -7.61 20.28
CA ASP A 39 -11.20 -7.68 20.93
C ASP A 39 -11.74 -9.15 20.94
N PRO A 40 -11.98 -9.75 22.13
CA PRO A 40 -12.54 -11.10 22.25
C PRO A 40 -13.92 -11.25 21.62
N SER A 41 -14.67 -10.15 21.42
CA SER A 41 -16.02 -10.20 20.87
C SER A 41 -16.05 -10.31 19.34
N THR A 42 -14.95 -9.93 18.68
CA THR A 42 -14.81 -9.87 17.22
C THR A 42 -13.69 -10.77 16.68
N SER A 43 -13.22 -11.74 17.47
CA SER A 43 -12.18 -12.70 17.07
C SER A 43 -12.53 -14.15 17.42
N PRO A 44 -12.06 -15.15 16.64
CA PRO A 44 -12.24 -16.56 16.96
C PRO A 44 -11.58 -16.96 18.29
N ARG A 45 -12.15 -17.97 18.96
CA ARG A 45 -11.69 -18.42 20.28
C ARG A 45 -10.46 -19.33 20.22
N THR A 46 -10.23 -19.96 19.07
CA THR A 46 -9.13 -20.90 18.82
C THR A 46 -7.96 -20.21 18.13
N GLU A 47 -6.73 -20.67 18.39
CA GLU A 47 -5.52 -20.10 17.78
C GLU A 47 -5.50 -20.31 16.25
N LEU A 48 -5.84 -21.53 15.81
CA LEU A 48 -5.99 -21.82 14.38
C LEU A 48 -7.14 -21.00 13.76
N GLY A 49 -8.25 -20.80 14.47
CA GLY A 49 -9.33 -19.92 14.02
C GLY A 49 -8.87 -18.49 13.81
N ARG A 50 -8.08 -17.93 14.74
CA ARG A 50 -7.49 -16.59 14.61
C ARG A 50 -6.56 -16.47 13.42
N LEU A 51 -5.76 -17.51 13.14
CA LEU A 51 -4.88 -17.55 11.98
C LEU A 51 -5.69 -17.58 10.66
N ILE A 52 -6.70 -18.44 10.57
CA ILE A 52 -7.61 -18.53 9.41
C ILE A 52 -8.33 -17.19 9.19
N PHE A 53 -8.87 -16.60 10.26
CA PHE A 53 -9.54 -15.32 10.20
C PHE A 53 -8.61 -14.19 9.71
N GLY A 54 -7.34 -14.18 10.15
CA GLY A 54 -6.30 -13.29 9.64
C GLY A 54 -6.02 -13.45 8.15
N ALA A 55 -5.94 -14.70 7.68
CA ALA A 55 -5.75 -15.00 6.26
C ALA A 55 -6.96 -14.55 5.42
N LEU A 56 -8.18 -14.86 5.89
CA LEU A 56 -9.41 -14.43 5.23
C LEU A 56 -9.54 -12.90 5.18
N TYR A 57 -9.17 -12.19 6.24
CA TYR A 57 -9.14 -10.73 6.25
C TYR A 57 -8.20 -10.18 5.18
N GLY A 58 -6.98 -10.73 5.06
CA GLY A 58 -6.03 -10.33 4.03
C GLY A 58 -6.51 -10.64 2.60
N LEU A 59 -6.99 -11.86 2.36
CA LEU A 59 -7.47 -12.29 1.04
C LEU A 59 -8.71 -11.53 0.60
N SER A 60 -9.68 -11.33 1.49
CA SER A 60 -10.89 -10.56 1.19
C SER A 60 -10.58 -9.09 0.88
N THR A 61 -9.58 -8.49 1.56
CA THR A 61 -9.12 -7.14 1.21
C THR A 61 -8.56 -7.08 -0.20
N VAL A 62 -7.70 -8.04 -0.58
CA VAL A 62 -7.15 -8.13 -1.95
C VAL A 62 -8.26 -8.31 -2.97
N ALA A 63 -9.18 -9.25 -2.73
CA ALA A 63 -10.28 -9.53 -3.63
C ALA A 63 -11.22 -8.32 -3.81
N LEU A 64 -11.56 -7.64 -2.71
CA LEU A 64 -12.44 -6.49 -2.73
C LEU A 64 -11.77 -5.27 -3.36
N TYR A 65 -10.47 -5.07 -3.12
CA TYR A 65 -9.69 -4.03 -3.81
C TYR A 65 -9.71 -4.24 -5.33
N ALA A 66 -9.45 -5.48 -5.79
CA ALA A 66 -9.52 -5.81 -7.20
C ALA A 66 -10.94 -5.57 -7.76
N ALA A 67 -11.98 -6.05 -7.09
CA ALA A 67 -13.36 -5.91 -7.55
C ALA A 67 -13.78 -4.44 -7.65
N LEU A 68 -13.54 -3.64 -6.61
CA LEU A 68 -13.85 -2.20 -6.63
C LEU A 68 -13.05 -1.46 -7.70
N GLY A 69 -11.77 -1.80 -7.88
CA GLY A 69 -10.93 -1.24 -8.93
C GLY A 69 -11.46 -1.51 -10.33
N HIS A 70 -11.89 -2.75 -10.62
CA HIS A 70 -12.49 -3.10 -11.91
C HIS A 70 -13.83 -2.40 -12.16
N MET A 71 -14.58 -2.09 -11.10
CA MET A 71 -15.84 -1.34 -11.18
C MET A 71 -15.65 0.18 -11.19
N GLY A 72 -14.40 0.69 -11.14
CA GLY A 72 -14.11 2.12 -11.06
C GLY A 72 -14.57 2.77 -9.74
N LEU A 73 -14.86 1.97 -8.71
CA LEU A 73 -15.34 2.45 -7.42
C LEU A 73 -14.15 2.85 -6.52
N PRO A 74 -14.36 3.77 -5.57
CA PRO A 74 -13.30 4.16 -4.65
C PRO A 74 -12.78 2.97 -3.84
N THR A 75 -11.50 2.64 -4.02
CA THR A 75 -10.83 1.50 -3.37
C THR A 75 -10.44 1.78 -1.92
N PHE A 76 -11.11 2.71 -1.24
CA PHE A 76 -10.96 2.88 0.22
C PHE A 76 -11.98 2.04 1.00
N TYR A 77 -13.09 1.65 0.35
CA TYR A 77 -14.12 0.80 0.95
C TYR A 77 -13.69 -0.67 1.10
N ASP A 78 -12.64 -1.08 0.39
CA ASP A 78 -12.04 -2.42 0.38
C ASP A 78 -11.57 -2.92 1.74
N LYS A 79 -11.44 -2.03 2.73
CA LYS A 79 -10.95 -2.30 4.09
C LYS A 79 -12.05 -2.38 5.14
N LEU A 80 -13.25 -1.89 4.81
CA LEU A 80 -14.37 -1.74 5.75
C LEU A 80 -15.53 -2.67 5.41
N LEU A 81 -15.87 -2.83 4.13
CA LEU A 81 -17.07 -3.57 3.72
C LEU A 81 -17.01 -5.06 4.07
N GLN A 82 -15.82 -5.66 4.11
CA GLN A 82 -15.65 -7.07 4.46
C GLN A 82 -15.80 -7.34 5.96
N VAL A 83 -15.66 -6.33 6.82
CA VAL A 83 -15.60 -6.52 8.28
C VAL A 83 -16.87 -7.18 8.83
N PRO A 84 -18.10 -6.75 8.50
CA PRO A 84 -19.32 -7.42 8.98
C PRO A 84 -19.43 -8.87 8.52
N ILE A 85 -19.04 -9.16 7.27
CA ILE A 85 -19.08 -10.51 6.68
C ILE A 85 -18.10 -11.42 7.43
N LEU A 86 -16.89 -10.92 7.69
CA LEU A 86 -15.89 -11.63 8.47
C LEU A 86 -16.38 -11.88 9.89
N ASN A 87 -16.98 -10.90 10.56
CA ASN A 87 -17.52 -11.09 11.91
C ASN A 87 -18.61 -12.18 11.95
N LEU A 88 -19.46 -12.29 10.93
CA LEU A 88 -20.43 -13.39 10.82
C LEU A 88 -19.77 -14.75 10.60
N SER A 89 -18.63 -14.78 9.90
CA SER A 89 -17.86 -16.01 9.66
C SER A 89 -17.20 -16.61 10.91
N ILE A 90 -17.03 -15.83 11.99
CA ILE A 90 -16.40 -16.29 13.24
C ILE A 90 -17.08 -17.55 13.77
N LYS A 91 -18.42 -17.57 13.79
CA LYS A 91 -19.19 -18.74 14.28
C LYS A 91 -18.96 -19.99 13.43
N LEU A 92 -18.72 -19.82 12.12
CA LEU A 92 -18.44 -20.92 11.21
C LEU A 92 -17.02 -21.44 11.41
N ILE A 93 -16.04 -20.54 11.56
CA ILE A 93 -14.64 -20.88 11.81
C ILE A 93 -14.51 -21.63 13.14
N ASP A 94 -15.13 -21.12 14.21
CA ASP A 94 -15.08 -21.77 15.53
C ASP A 94 -15.76 -23.16 15.54
N ARG A 95 -16.76 -23.39 14.68
CA ARG A 95 -17.36 -24.73 14.50
C ARG A 95 -16.47 -25.69 13.73
N GLY A 96 -15.72 -25.19 12.75
CA GLY A 96 -14.86 -26.00 11.89
C GLY A 96 -13.50 -26.36 12.51
N VAL A 97 -13.05 -25.61 13.51
CA VAL A 97 -11.73 -25.77 14.12
C VAL A 97 -11.84 -26.51 15.47
N ARG A 98 -11.17 -27.66 15.59
CA ARG A 98 -11.06 -28.41 16.86
C ARG A 98 -10.06 -27.75 17.80
N SER A 99 -10.38 -27.73 19.10
CA SER A 99 -9.49 -27.21 20.14
C SER A 99 -8.33 -28.18 20.40
N VAL A 100 -7.09 -27.70 20.27
CA VAL A 100 -5.87 -28.41 20.68
C VAL A 100 -5.56 -28.03 22.15
N PRO A 101 -5.08 -28.96 22.99
CA PRO A 101 -4.68 -28.66 24.38
C PRO A 101 -3.65 -27.53 24.47
N ARG A 102 -3.81 -26.67 25.48
CA ARG A 102 -3.08 -25.40 25.64
C ARG A 102 -1.84 -25.55 26.52
N PRO A 103 -0.66 -25.08 26.07
CA PRO A 103 0.51 -24.90 26.95
C PRO A 103 0.29 -23.72 27.92
N PRO A 104 1.07 -23.61 29.03
CA PRO A 104 0.93 -22.55 30.03
C PRO A 104 1.04 -21.14 29.43
N SER A 105 0.25 -20.21 29.98
CA SER A 105 -0.05 -18.91 29.38
C SER A 105 1.17 -18.00 29.15
N ARG A 106 2.15 -17.99 30.06
CA ARG A 106 3.27 -17.05 30.01
C ARG A 106 4.28 -17.35 28.89
N GLN A 107 4.69 -18.62 28.75
CA GLN A 107 5.59 -19.03 27.67
C GLN A 107 4.93 -18.89 26.30
N ARG A 108 3.62 -19.18 26.20
CA ARG A 108 2.87 -19.00 24.96
C ARG A 108 2.75 -17.54 24.55
N ASN A 109 2.46 -16.65 25.50
CA ASN A 109 2.42 -15.21 25.22
C ASN A 109 3.78 -14.68 24.77
N LEU A 110 4.87 -15.10 25.42
CA LEU A 110 6.23 -14.76 24.98
C LEU A 110 6.50 -15.27 23.57
N ALA A 111 6.19 -16.54 23.27
CA ALA A 111 6.37 -17.11 21.94
C ALA A 111 5.61 -16.33 20.86
N TYR A 112 4.33 -15.99 21.11
CA TYR A 112 3.57 -15.17 20.17
C TYR A 112 4.16 -13.78 19.98
N MET A 113 4.50 -13.09 21.07
CA MET A 113 5.12 -11.77 21.00
C MET A 113 6.45 -11.82 20.25
N SER A 114 7.28 -12.84 20.50
CA SER A 114 8.55 -13.05 19.80
C SER A 114 8.36 -13.33 18.32
N VAL A 115 7.42 -14.20 17.93
CA VAL A 115 7.10 -14.46 16.53
C VAL A 115 6.60 -13.20 15.85
N TRP A 116 5.70 -12.47 16.49
CA TRP A 116 5.14 -11.24 15.92
C TRP A 116 6.21 -10.16 15.77
N ALA A 117 7.05 -9.97 16.80
CA ALA A 117 8.18 -9.05 16.76
C ALA A 117 9.19 -9.44 15.66
N ALA A 118 9.51 -10.72 15.50
CA ALA A 118 10.41 -11.20 14.46
C ALA A 118 9.83 -10.96 13.06
N VAL A 119 8.55 -11.26 12.84
CA VAL A 119 7.86 -11.02 11.56
C VAL A 119 7.84 -9.52 11.24
N PHE A 120 7.50 -8.68 12.22
CA PHE A 120 7.49 -7.23 12.04
C PHE A 120 8.88 -6.68 11.76
N ALA A 121 9.90 -7.11 12.52
CA ALA A 121 11.29 -6.72 12.31
C ALA A 121 11.78 -7.13 10.91
N ALA A 122 11.46 -8.34 10.46
CA ALA A 122 11.81 -8.82 9.12
C ALA A 122 11.16 -7.98 8.01
N MET A 123 9.85 -7.71 8.12
CA MET A 123 9.13 -6.87 7.15
C MET A 123 9.65 -5.41 7.16
N SER A 124 10.01 -4.89 8.33
CA SER A 124 10.57 -3.54 8.47
C SER A 124 11.96 -3.45 7.85
N ALA A 125 12.83 -4.42 8.12
CA ALA A 125 14.17 -4.52 7.52
C ALA A 125 14.12 -4.66 6.00
N ALA A 126 13.13 -5.39 5.48
CA ALA A 126 12.87 -5.53 4.05
C ALA A 126 12.22 -4.30 3.40
N GLN A 127 12.02 -3.19 4.15
CA GLN A 127 11.29 -2.00 3.70
C GLN A 127 9.86 -2.29 3.20
N GLY A 128 9.28 -3.41 3.64
CA GLY A 128 7.89 -3.78 3.38
C GLY A 128 6.87 -2.93 4.14
N VAL A 129 7.34 -2.23 5.17
CA VAL A 129 6.57 -1.31 6.01
C VAL A 129 7.36 0.00 6.15
N GLY A 130 6.76 1.13 5.80
CA GLY A 130 7.40 2.45 5.89
C GLY A 130 6.98 3.43 4.79
N ASP A 131 7.62 4.60 4.77
CA ASP A 131 7.33 5.71 3.85
C ASP A 131 8.25 5.75 2.62
N SER A 132 9.11 4.74 2.43
CA SER A 132 10.06 4.66 1.30
C SER A 132 9.55 3.81 0.13
N HIS A 133 8.25 3.48 0.13
CA HIS A 133 7.68 2.59 -0.88
C HIS A 133 7.61 3.28 -2.25
N PRO A 134 8.29 2.76 -3.30
CA PRO A 134 8.41 3.47 -4.57
C PRO A 134 7.08 3.77 -5.26
N GLY A 135 6.06 2.93 -5.05
CA GLY A 135 4.72 3.17 -5.58
C GLY A 135 4.03 4.43 -5.02
N GLN A 136 4.56 5.05 -3.96
CA GLN A 136 4.04 6.32 -3.45
C GLN A 136 4.39 7.51 -4.37
N TRP A 137 5.40 7.35 -5.22
CA TRP A 137 5.98 8.45 -5.97
C TRP A 137 5.63 8.36 -7.45
N LEU A 138 5.26 9.50 -8.03
CA LEU A 138 4.85 9.60 -9.44
C LEU A 138 5.90 9.06 -10.43
N PRO A 139 7.24 9.26 -10.24
CA PRO A 139 8.25 8.74 -11.17
C PRO A 139 8.23 7.22 -11.36
N PHE A 140 7.80 6.45 -10.36
CA PHE A 140 7.67 5.00 -10.50
C PHE A 140 6.60 4.65 -11.54
N TRP A 141 5.41 5.25 -11.42
CA TRP A 141 4.27 5.00 -12.31
C TRP A 141 4.50 5.54 -13.71
N GLN A 142 5.20 6.67 -13.82
CA GLN A 142 5.65 7.21 -15.09
C GLN A 142 6.53 6.21 -15.86
N ARG A 143 7.54 5.63 -15.20
CA ARG A 143 8.41 4.62 -15.82
C ARG A 143 7.67 3.34 -16.14
N ALA A 144 6.85 2.83 -15.20
CA ALA A 144 6.04 1.64 -15.43
C ALA A 144 5.08 1.80 -16.63
N CYS A 145 4.50 2.99 -16.80
CA CYS A 145 3.69 3.33 -17.98
C CYS A 145 4.54 3.37 -19.25
N ALA A 146 5.71 4.02 -19.23
CA ALA A 146 6.62 4.06 -20.37
C ALA A 146 7.12 2.67 -20.80
N GLU A 147 7.27 1.74 -19.85
CA GLU A 147 7.62 0.33 -20.08
C GLU A 147 6.43 -0.54 -20.53
N GLY A 148 5.23 0.04 -20.67
CA GLY A 148 4.03 -0.69 -21.13
C GLY A 148 3.44 -1.65 -20.10
N ARG A 149 3.70 -1.46 -18.79
CA ARG A 149 3.13 -2.33 -17.75
C ARG A 149 1.62 -2.12 -17.67
N ALA A 150 0.87 -3.21 -17.75
CA ALA A 150 -0.59 -3.19 -17.65
C ALA A 150 -1.03 -2.46 -16.36
N TYR A 151 -2.08 -1.63 -16.45
CA TYR A 151 -2.60 -0.76 -15.38
C TYR A 151 -1.74 0.43 -14.94
N ALA A 152 -0.48 0.54 -15.36
CA ALA A 152 0.38 1.66 -14.94
C ALA A 152 -0.08 3.01 -15.53
N CYS A 153 -0.40 3.05 -16.83
CA CYS A 153 -0.81 4.31 -17.49
C CYS A 153 -2.13 4.87 -16.97
N PRO A 154 -3.23 4.10 -16.82
CA PRO A 154 -4.47 4.64 -16.27
C PRO A 154 -4.32 5.23 -14.86
N TYR A 155 -3.45 4.65 -14.03
CA TYR A 155 -3.15 5.20 -12.72
C TYR A 155 -2.30 6.48 -12.83
N TYR A 156 -1.23 6.46 -13.63
CA TYR A 156 -0.37 7.61 -13.88
C TYR A 156 -1.18 8.81 -14.39
N GLU A 157 -2.02 8.62 -15.40
CA GLU A 157 -2.88 9.67 -15.98
C GLU A 157 -3.86 10.24 -14.95
N ARG A 158 -4.43 9.40 -14.09
CA ARG A 158 -5.31 9.87 -13.00
C ARG A 158 -4.57 10.79 -12.03
N VAL A 159 -3.37 10.41 -11.60
CA VAL A 159 -2.59 11.23 -10.66
C VAL A 159 -2.16 12.55 -11.33
N VAL A 160 -1.75 12.51 -12.59
CA VAL A 160 -1.40 13.70 -13.37
C VAL A 160 -2.61 14.61 -13.58
N LEU A 161 -3.79 14.05 -13.82
CA LEU A 161 -5.04 14.81 -13.91
C LEU A 161 -5.35 15.54 -12.60
N ASP A 162 -5.28 14.84 -11.46
CA ASP A 162 -5.48 15.45 -10.15
C ASP A 162 -4.46 16.58 -9.88
N ASP A 163 -3.20 16.45 -10.33
CA ASP A 163 -2.17 17.49 -10.21
C ASP A 163 -2.42 18.67 -11.15
N CYS A 164 -2.93 18.43 -12.36
CA CYS A 164 -3.35 19.48 -13.28
C CYS A 164 -4.53 20.28 -12.71
N ASP A 165 -5.52 19.60 -12.12
CA ASP A 165 -6.67 20.24 -11.45
C ASP A 165 -6.22 21.07 -10.23
N ARG A 166 -5.11 20.69 -9.59
CA ARG A 166 -4.44 21.47 -8.53
C ARG A 166 -3.60 22.63 -9.04
N GLY A 167 -3.50 22.82 -10.36
CA GLY A 167 -2.82 23.95 -11.00
C GLY A 167 -1.37 23.69 -11.44
N SER A 168 -0.89 22.44 -11.47
CA SER A 168 0.44 22.14 -12.00
C SER A 168 0.46 22.30 -13.52
N ARG A 169 1.29 23.23 -14.00
CA ARG A 169 1.48 23.47 -15.44
C ARG A 169 2.16 22.29 -16.10
N TRP A 170 3.12 21.69 -15.40
CA TRP A 170 3.78 20.47 -15.86
C TRP A 170 2.78 19.34 -16.07
N ALA A 171 1.92 19.08 -15.09
CA ALA A 171 0.95 17.98 -15.16
C ALA A 171 -0.05 18.17 -16.30
N CYS A 172 -0.58 19.38 -16.50
CA CYS A 172 -1.46 19.69 -17.63
C CYS A 172 -0.78 19.52 -18.99
N GLY A 173 0.55 19.76 -19.07
CA GLY A 173 1.35 19.51 -20.26
C GLY A 173 1.54 18.02 -20.54
N GLU A 174 1.76 17.21 -19.50
CA GLU A 174 1.89 15.76 -19.64
C GLU A 174 0.62 15.08 -20.18
N LEU A 175 -0.57 15.55 -19.82
CA LEU A 175 -1.84 15.03 -20.37
C LEU A 175 -1.98 15.26 -21.89
N GLN A 176 -1.34 16.30 -22.41
CA GLN A 176 -1.37 16.66 -23.83
C GLN A 176 -0.18 16.08 -24.60
N ARG A 177 0.74 15.39 -23.90
CA ARG A 177 1.99 14.91 -24.49
C ARG A 177 1.72 13.76 -25.47
N PRO A 178 2.22 13.84 -26.71
CA PRO A 178 2.08 12.75 -27.67
C PRO A 178 2.81 11.47 -27.21
N PRO A 179 2.33 10.28 -27.63
CA PRO A 179 3.04 9.03 -27.43
C PRO A 179 4.46 9.09 -28.03
N GLY A 180 5.45 8.54 -27.31
CA GLY A 180 6.85 8.51 -27.78
C GLY A 180 7.65 9.80 -27.56
N VAL A 181 7.02 10.89 -27.11
CA VAL A 181 7.74 12.11 -26.69
C VAL A 181 8.18 11.97 -25.24
N ALA A 182 9.45 12.27 -24.96
CA ALA A 182 9.97 12.25 -23.59
C ALA A 182 9.24 13.27 -22.70
N SER A 183 8.98 12.89 -21.44
CA SER A 183 8.38 13.80 -20.47
C SER A 183 9.32 14.96 -20.14
N ALA A 184 8.73 16.15 -19.98
CA ALA A 184 9.47 17.32 -19.51
C ALA A 184 9.82 17.18 -18.03
N ARG A 185 10.83 17.93 -17.55
CA ARG A 185 11.05 18.05 -16.11
C ARG A 185 10.05 19.03 -15.50
N PRO A 186 9.46 18.75 -14.33
CA PRO A 186 8.68 19.75 -13.62
C PRO A 186 9.56 20.93 -13.20
N THR A 187 8.95 22.11 -13.08
CA THR A 187 9.65 23.29 -12.59
C THR A 187 9.54 23.39 -11.06
N LEU A 188 10.35 24.24 -10.43
CA LEU A 188 10.24 24.53 -8.99
C LEU A 188 8.83 24.99 -8.57
N GLY A 189 8.07 25.63 -9.48
CA GLY A 189 6.69 26.04 -9.22
C GLY A 189 5.70 24.86 -9.20
N ASP A 190 6.03 23.76 -9.87
CA ASP A 190 5.19 22.55 -9.91
C ASP A 190 5.47 21.62 -8.72
N TYR A 191 6.69 21.63 -8.18
CA TYR A 191 7.12 20.75 -7.09
C TYR A 191 6.20 20.71 -5.86
N PRO A 192 5.63 21.82 -5.36
CA PRO A 192 4.69 21.78 -4.24
C PRO A 192 3.40 20.96 -4.49
N ILE A 193 3.10 20.69 -5.75
CA ILE A 193 1.95 19.89 -6.20
C ILE A 193 2.43 18.47 -6.52
N VAL A 194 3.37 18.31 -7.45
CA VAL A 194 3.76 17.00 -7.99
C VAL A 194 4.54 16.12 -6.99
N LEU A 195 5.26 16.73 -6.04
CA LEU A 195 6.00 16.01 -4.98
C LEU A 195 5.10 15.65 -3.79
N ARG A 196 3.82 16.00 -3.81
CA ARG A 196 2.91 15.65 -2.71
C ARG A 196 2.58 14.16 -2.71
N GLY A 197 2.46 13.56 -3.90
CA GLY A 197 2.00 12.19 -4.08
C GLY A 197 0.67 11.93 -3.36
N SER A 198 0.53 10.74 -2.77
CA SER A 198 -0.62 10.37 -1.93
C SER A 198 -0.53 10.86 -0.48
N LYS A 199 0.49 11.67 -0.13
CA LYS A 199 0.78 12.10 1.24
C LYS A 199 0.20 13.49 1.54
N GLY A 200 0.31 13.90 2.80
CA GLY A 200 -0.12 15.22 3.27
C GLY A 200 0.76 16.37 2.76
N PRO A 201 0.52 17.60 3.23
CA PRO A 201 1.26 18.79 2.81
C PRO A 201 2.78 18.65 3.01
N ILE A 202 3.56 19.18 2.07
CA ILE A 202 5.02 19.23 2.14
C ILE A 202 5.43 20.19 3.25
N ARG A 203 6.30 19.73 4.15
CA ARG A 203 6.75 20.51 5.33
C ARG A 203 7.73 21.62 4.98
N ASP A 204 8.67 21.33 4.08
CA ASP A 204 9.71 22.27 3.64
C ASP A 204 9.50 22.59 2.17
N VAL A 205 8.97 23.79 1.90
CA VAL A 205 8.72 24.32 0.56
C VAL A 205 9.84 25.25 0.09
N SER A 206 10.97 25.30 0.81
CA SER A 206 12.16 25.98 0.31
C SER A 206 12.66 25.27 -0.95
N ARG A 207 13.37 26.01 -1.80
CA ARG A 207 13.97 25.44 -3.02
C ARG A 207 14.82 24.20 -2.72
N ALA A 208 15.71 24.30 -1.72
CA ALA A 208 16.58 23.21 -1.31
C ALA A 208 15.79 22.01 -0.77
N GLY A 209 14.73 22.26 0.01
CA GLY A 209 13.83 21.22 0.52
C GLY A 209 13.10 20.47 -0.59
N LEU A 210 12.58 21.19 -1.58
CA LEU A 210 11.88 20.61 -2.73
C LEU A 210 12.82 19.84 -3.65
N GLU A 211 14.03 20.34 -3.91
CA GLU A 211 15.05 19.63 -4.69
C GLU A 211 15.50 18.34 -3.98
N ALA A 212 15.74 18.41 -2.66
CA ALA A 212 16.08 17.23 -1.86
C ALA A 212 14.93 16.20 -1.81
N LEU A 213 13.68 16.65 -1.75
CA LEU A 213 12.50 15.78 -1.81
C LEU A 213 12.36 15.14 -3.19
N ALA A 214 12.50 15.91 -4.26
CA ALA A 214 12.46 15.40 -5.63
C ALA A 214 13.55 14.33 -5.86
N CYS A 215 14.76 14.56 -5.32
CA CYS A 215 15.83 13.57 -5.36
C CYS A 215 15.46 12.29 -4.59
N ARG A 216 14.89 12.41 -3.37
CA ARG A 216 14.42 11.27 -2.58
C ARG A 216 13.35 10.44 -3.30
N GLU A 217 12.43 11.11 -3.97
CA GLU A 217 11.36 10.48 -4.76
C GLU A 217 11.84 9.94 -6.12
N ARG A 218 13.13 10.08 -6.42
CA ARG A 218 13.79 9.62 -7.65
C ARG A 218 13.26 10.30 -8.91
N TRP A 219 12.96 11.58 -8.83
CA TRP A 219 12.66 12.38 -10.01
C TRP A 219 13.88 12.45 -10.95
N PRO A 220 13.71 12.24 -12.26
CA PRO A 220 14.82 12.26 -13.21
C PRO A 220 15.60 13.59 -13.18
N GLY A 221 16.87 13.51 -12.81
CA GLY A 221 17.79 14.66 -12.77
C GLY A 221 17.50 15.67 -11.65
N ALA A 222 16.84 15.24 -10.58
CA ALA A 222 16.66 16.04 -9.36
C ALA A 222 17.82 15.91 -8.35
N CYS A 223 18.70 14.91 -8.52
CA CYS A 223 19.87 14.74 -7.67
C CYS A 223 21.12 15.31 -8.35
N ASP A 224 21.82 16.22 -7.66
CA ASP A 224 23.19 16.62 -7.99
C ASP A 224 24.07 16.61 -6.71
N PRO A 225 25.19 15.86 -6.68
CA PRO A 225 25.56 14.86 -7.69
C PRO A 225 24.54 13.70 -7.73
N PRO A 226 24.42 13.00 -8.87
CA PRO A 226 23.54 11.83 -8.96
C PRO A 226 23.98 10.74 -7.96
N PRO A 227 23.03 9.97 -7.39
CA PRO A 227 23.30 8.94 -6.39
C PRO A 227 24.06 7.74 -6.95
#